data_AF-A0A3B8RVL4-F1
#
_entry.id   AF-A0A3B8RVL4-F1
#
_cell.length_a   1.000
_cell.length_b   1.000
_cell.length_c   1.000
_cell.angle_alpha   90.00
_cell.angle_beta   90.00
_cell.angle_gamma   90.00
#
_symmetry.space_group_name_H-M   'P 1'
#
loop_
_entity.id
_entity.type
_entity.pdbx_description
1 polymer ?
#
loop_
_entity_poly.entity_id
_entity_poly.type
_entity_poly.pdbx_seq_one_letter_code
_entity_poly.pdbx_strand_id
1 'polypeptide(L)' 'STLKEASSWGKVSMTYEQMVYSEATIAMPLVAGYAYHKGVWKERKPKEFQKIYKTVVSEV' A
#
# COMPACT_ATOMS: atom_id res chain seq x y z
N SER A 1 -10.11 3.13 18.29
CA SER A 1 -9.96 4.55 17.94
C SER A 1 -10.56 4.85 16.58
N THR A 2 -11.16 6.03 16.43
CA THR A 2 -11.61 6.54 15.12
C THR A 2 -10.47 7.23 14.39
N LEU A 3 -10.58 7.47 13.07
CA LEU A 3 -9.59 8.25 12.32
C LEU A 3 -9.42 9.68 12.88
N LYS A 4 -10.52 10.27 13.35
CA LYS A 4 -10.51 11.59 14.00
C LYS A 4 -9.70 11.61 15.29
N GLU A 5 -9.80 10.53 16.07
CA GLU A 5 -8.98 10.35 17.26
C GLU A 5 -7.51 10.08 16.89
N ALA A 6 -7.22 9.25 15.88
CA ALA A 6 -5.85 9.04 15.43
C ALA A 6 -5.19 10.34 14.92
N SER A 7 -5.97 11.20 14.25
CA SER A 7 -5.53 12.51 13.78
C SER A 7 -5.28 13.50 14.92
N SER A 8 -6.05 13.46 16.02
CA SER A 8 -5.81 14.34 17.17
C SER A 8 -4.45 14.11 17.85
N TRP A 9 -3.85 12.94 17.65
CA TRP A 9 -2.50 12.61 18.10
C TRP A 9 -1.41 12.89 17.04
N GLY A 10 -1.77 13.45 15.87
CA GLY A 10 -0.85 13.71 14.77
C GLY A 10 -0.35 12.45 14.04
N LYS A 11 -0.98 11.28 14.24
CA LYS A 11 -0.55 10.01 13.62
C LYS A 11 -0.99 9.87 12.16
N VAL A 12 -2.01 10.63 11.77
CA VAL A 12 -2.87 10.38 10.59
C VAL A 12 -3.33 11.75 10.04
N SER A 13 -3.28 11.94 8.71
CA SER A 13 -3.49 13.22 8.02
C SER A 13 -4.75 13.18 7.14
N MET A 14 -5.76 13.94 7.52
CA MET A 14 -7.16 13.83 7.07
C MET A 14 -7.47 14.02 5.58
N THR A 15 -6.48 14.19 4.70
CA THR A 15 -6.72 14.60 3.30
C THR A 15 -7.43 13.52 2.46
N TYR A 16 -7.18 12.22 2.69
CA TYR A 16 -7.68 11.14 1.82
C TYR A 16 -8.15 9.89 2.58
N GLU A 17 -8.52 10.03 3.85
CA GLU A 17 -8.85 8.89 4.70
C GLU A 17 -10.35 8.59 4.69
N GLN A 18 -10.71 7.30 4.63
CA GLN A 18 -12.10 6.85 4.66
C GLN A 18 -12.21 5.58 5.52
N MET A 19 -13.20 5.55 6.41
CA MET A 19 -13.45 4.39 7.26
C MET A 19 -14.57 3.53 6.66
N VAL A 20 -14.31 2.24 6.49
CA VAL A 20 -15.28 1.26 5.98
C VAL A 20 -15.65 0.30 7.09
N TYR A 21 -16.91 0.30 7.51
CA TYR A 21 -17.43 -0.61 8.53
C TYR A 21 -17.94 -1.90 7.86
N SER A 22 -17.08 -2.91 7.78
CA SER A 22 -17.36 -4.23 7.20
C SER A 22 -16.39 -5.26 7.78
N GLU A 23 -16.75 -6.55 7.71
CA GLU A 23 -15.75 -7.59 7.95
C GLU A 23 -14.61 -7.50 6.93
N ALA A 24 -13.38 -7.62 7.43
CA ALA A 24 -12.18 -7.51 6.61
C ALA A 24 -12.09 -8.62 5.55
N THR A 25 -12.55 -9.83 5.90
CA THR A 25 -12.60 -11.00 5.01
C THR A 25 -13.46 -10.77 3.76
N ILE A 26 -14.44 -9.86 3.83
CA ILE A 26 -15.30 -9.48 2.70
C ILE A 26 -14.74 -8.24 2.01
N ALA A 27 -14.49 -7.16 2.76
CA ALA A 27 -14.13 -5.88 2.18
C ALA A 27 -12.72 -5.87 1.57
N MET A 28 -11.75 -6.53 2.20
CA MET A 28 -10.35 -6.47 1.78
C MET A 28 -10.11 -7.13 0.41
N PRO A 29 -10.62 -8.34 0.12
CA PRO A 29 -10.48 -8.94 -1.21
C PRO A 29 -11.12 -8.11 -2.31
N LEU A 30 -12.27 -7.48 -2.05
CA LEU A 30 -12.97 -6.64 -3.03
C LEU A 30 -12.17 -5.38 -3.38
N VAL A 31 -11.65 -4.68 -2.37
CA VAL A 31 -10.81 -3.49 -2.56
C VAL A 31 -9.52 -3.84 -3.32
N ALA A 32 -8.85 -4.92 -2.91
CA ALA A 32 -7.62 -5.39 -3.56
C ALA A 32 -7.88 -5.84 -5.00
N GLY A 33 -8.94 -6.62 -5.23
CA GLY A 33 -9.34 -7.09 -6.55
C GLY A 33 -9.63 -5.94 -7.50
N TYR A 34 -10.45 -4.97 -7.08
CA TYR A 34 -10.74 -3.79 -7.88
C TYR A 34 -9.48 -2.99 -8.24
N ALA A 35 -8.62 -2.70 -7.24
CA ALA A 35 -7.38 -1.95 -7.45
C ALA A 35 -6.41 -2.67 -8.42
N TYR A 36 -6.32 -4.00 -8.31
CA TYR A 36 -5.49 -4.82 -9.20
C TYR A 36 -6.04 -4.85 -10.63
N HIS A 37 -7.34 -5.13 -10.79
CA HIS A 37 -8.00 -5.23 -12.10
C HIS A 37 -8.06 -3.89 -12.84
N LYS A 38 -8.05 -2.76 -12.12
CA LYS A 38 -7.88 -1.43 -12.73
C LYS A 38 -6.60 -1.26 -13.53
N GLY A 39 -5.58 -2.10 -13.33
CA GLY A 39 -4.39 -2.13 -14.18
C GLY A 39 -3.42 -0.94 -14.02
N VAL A 40 -3.65 -0.01 -13.09
CA VAL A 40 -2.76 1.15 -12.80
C VAL A 40 -1.32 0.71 -12.53
N TRP A 41 -1.12 -0.51 -12.05
CA TRP A 41 0.22 -1.06 -11.79
C TRP A 41 1.04 -1.28 -13.07
N LYS A 42 0.41 -1.42 -14.24
CA LYS A 42 1.08 -1.70 -15.52
C LYS A 42 1.95 -0.54 -16.00
N GLU A 43 1.59 0.69 -15.64
CA GLU A 43 2.33 1.91 -16.01
C GLU A 43 3.43 2.26 -14.99
N ARG A 44 3.55 1.52 -13.89
CA ARG A 44 4.56 1.78 -12.87
C ARG A 44 5.94 1.35 -13.37
N LYS A 45 6.96 2.17 -13.09
CA LYS A 45 8.37 1.81 -13.36
C LYS A 45 8.74 0.52 -12.60
N PRO A 46 9.32 -0.49 -13.26
CA PRO A 46 9.79 -1.69 -12.59
C PRO A 46 10.88 -1.34 -11.57
N LYS A 47 10.79 -1.92 -10.36
CA LYS A 47 11.71 -1.60 -9.26
C LYS A 47 13.04 -2.35 -9.31
N GLU A 48 13.17 -3.35 -10.19
CA GLU A 48 14.41 -4.10 -10.44
C GLU A 48 15.11 -4.60 -9.17
N PHE A 49 14.35 -5.12 -8.20
CA PHE A 49 14.86 -5.49 -6.87
C PHE A 49 16.03 -6.47 -6.89
N GLN A 50 16.19 -7.28 -7.94
CA GLN A 50 17.35 -8.15 -8.13
C GLN A 50 18.69 -7.38 -8.16
N LYS A 51 18.69 -6.09 -8.53
CA LYS A 51 19.90 -5.26 -8.58
C LYS A 51 20.43 -4.87 -7.20
N ILE A 52 19.63 -4.99 -6.14
CA ILE A 52 20.04 -4.67 -4.76
C ILE A 52 21.24 -5.52 -4.32
N TYR A 53 21.34 -6.76 -4.82
CA TYR A 53 22.36 -7.72 -4.38
C TYR A 53 23.56 -7.84 -5.33
N LYS A 54 23.56 -7.11 -6.47
CA LYS A 54 24.60 -7.25 -7.50
C LYS A 54 25.99 -6.80 -7.06
N THR A 55 26.10 -5.93 -6.08
CA THR A 55 27.39 -5.32 -5.66
C THR A 55 28.15 -6.15 -4.63
N VAL A 56 27.55 -7.20 -4.05
CA VAL A 56 28.18 -7.97 -2.95
C VAL A 56 29.14 -9.06 -3.47
N VAL A 57 29.20 -9.31 -4.78
CA VAL A 57 29.95 -10.44 -5.38
C VAL A 57 31.01 -9.96 -6.39
N SER A 58 31.64 -8.79 -6.14
CA SER A 58 32.75 -8.31 -6.99
C SER A 58 34.05 -8.04 -6.24
N GLU A 59 34.18 -8.54 -5.02
CA GLU A 59 35.40 -8.44 -4.20
C GLU A 59 35.81 -9.82 -3.69
N VAL A 60 36.14 -10.73 -4.62
CA VAL A 60 37.06 -11.87 -4.40
C VAL A 60 37.89 -12.08 -5.65
#